data_AF-A0A9D9XZH7-F1
#
_entry.id   AF-A0A9D9XZH7-F1
#
_cell.length_a   1.000
_cell.length_b   1.000
_cell.length_c   1.000
_cell.angle_alpha   90.00
_cell.angle_beta   90.00
_cell.angle_gamma   90.00
#
_symmetry.space_group_name_H-M   'P 1'
#
loop_
_entity.id
_entity.type
_entity.pdbx_description
1 polymer ?
#
loop_
_entity_poly.entity_id
_entity_poly.type
_entity_poly.pdbx_seq_one_letter_code
_entity_poly.pdbx_strand_id
1 'polypeptide(L)'
;NYTQYALDPALVGDAAGYITEGLADCYVMLKDERPISLQLPAHVELDVVETAPELRGATATKRPKPAKLSTGMEIQVPEYITNGERIRVSTETGEFAGRA
;
A
#
# COMPACT_ATOMS: atom_id res chain seq x y z
N ASN A 1 16.75 -9.38 20.67
CA ASN A 1 16.30 -10.79 20.49
C ASN A 1 15.84 -10.91 19.04
N TYR A 2 16.26 -11.95 18.33
CA TYR A 2 15.95 -12.15 16.90
C TYR A 2 15.03 -13.38 16.71
N THR A 3 14.03 -13.54 17.57
CA THR A 3 13.04 -14.62 17.49
C THR A 3 12.17 -14.42 16.25
N GLN A 4 12.01 -15.48 15.45
CA GLN A 4 11.15 -15.50 14.28
C GLN A 4 9.76 -16.03 14.65
N TYR A 5 8.73 -15.42 14.07
CA TYR A 5 7.34 -15.87 14.21
C TYR A 5 6.76 -16.12 12.82
N ALA A 6 6.15 -17.28 12.62
CA ALA A 6 5.36 -17.55 11.43
C ALA A 6 3.97 -16.94 11.61
N LEU A 7 3.51 -16.17 10.62
CA LEU A 7 2.15 -15.62 10.58
C LEU A 7 1.27 -16.50 9.71
N ASP A 8 0.04 -16.75 10.18
CA ASP A 8 -0.97 -17.45 9.39
C ASP A 8 -1.41 -16.55 8.21
N PRO A 9 -1.59 -17.07 6.99
CA PRO A 9 -2.12 -16.29 5.87
C PRO A 9 -3.47 -15.62 6.19
N ALA A 10 -4.33 -16.26 6.99
CA ALA A 10 -5.60 -15.69 7.42
C ALA A 10 -5.42 -14.52 8.40
N LEU A 11 -4.30 -14.48 9.13
CA LEU A 11 -3.95 -13.36 10.01
C LEU A 11 -3.49 -12.13 9.22
N VAL A 12 -2.74 -12.35 8.14
CA VAL A 12 -2.26 -11.28 7.26
C VAL A 12 -3.40 -10.75 6.39
N GLY A 13 -4.23 -11.65 5.85
CA GLY A 13 -5.42 -11.30 5.08
C GLY A 13 -5.13 -10.31 3.95
N ASP A 14 -6.02 -9.33 3.79
CA ASP A 14 -5.95 -8.31 2.73
C ASP A 14 -4.75 -7.37 2.87
N ALA A 15 -4.16 -7.29 4.07
CA ALA A 15 -2.99 -6.46 4.32
C ALA A 15 -1.73 -6.98 3.62
N ALA A 16 -1.75 -8.22 3.09
CA ALA A 16 -0.65 -8.79 2.30
C ALA A 16 -0.23 -7.88 1.13
N GLY A 17 -1.18 -7.18 0.50
CA GLY A 17 -0.91 -6.28 -0.62
C GLY A 17 -0.09 -5.04 -0.25
N TYR A 18 0.05 -4.72 1.05
CA TYR A 18 0.82 -3.59 1.54
C TYR A 18 2.21 -4.00 2.06
N ILE A 19 2.49 -5.30 2.16
CA ILE A 19 3.76 -5.81 2.68
C ILE A 19 4.79 -5.87 1.55
N THR A 20 5.76 -4.97 1.60
CA THR A 20 6.88 -4.90 0.65
C THR A 20 8.20 -5.25 1.31
N GLU A 21 9.22 -5.54 0.49
CA GLU A 21 10.58 -5.72 1.00
C GLU A 21 11.04 -4.46 1.73
N GLY A 22 11.56 -4.65 2.94
CA GLY A 22 12.05 -3.55 3.77
C GLY A 22 10.97 -2.77 4.53
N LEU A 23 9.70 -3.22 4.52
CA LEU A 23 8.65 -2.61 5.34
C LEU A 23 9.03 -2.64 6.83
N ALA A 24 9.16 -1.45 7.42
CA ALA A 24 9.50 -1.26 8.83
C ALA A 24 8.25 -0.97 9.68
N ASP A 25 8.44 -0.84 10.99
CA ASP A 25 7.40 -0.37 11.95
C ASP A 25 6.11 -1.21 11.99
N CYS A 26 6.22 -2.51 11.72
CA CYS A 26 5.14 -3.48 11.91
C CYS A 26 5.10 -3.97 13.37
N TYR A 27 3.90 -4.09 13.93
CA TYR A 27 3.70 -4.61 15.29
C TYR A 27 2.91 -5.91 15.23
N VAL A 28 3.38 -6.93 15.97
CA VAL A 28 2.69 -8.21 16.09
C VAL A 28 2.23 -8.38 17.53
N MET A 29 0.94 -8.66 17.73
CA MET A 29 0.40 -9.01 19.03
C MET A 29 0.51 -10.52 19.24
N LEU A 30 1.11 -10.90 20.36
CA LEU A 30 1.26 -12.31 20.76
C LEU A 30 0.33 -12.64 21.92
N LYS A 31 -0.28 -13.81 21.87
CA LYS A 31 -0.98 -14.43 23.00
C LYS A 31 -0.47 -15.86 23.15
N ASP A 32 0.08 -16.18 24.31
CA ASP A 32 0.66 -17.51 24.60
C ASP A 32 1.69 -17.93 23.53
N GLU A 33 2.61 -17.03 23.18
CA GLU A 33 3.65 -17.18 22.14
C GLU A 33 3.11 -17.36 20.70
N ARG A 34 1.80 -17.23 20.49
CA ARG A 34 1.16 -17.33 19.17
C ARG A 34 0.80 -15.95 18.64
N PRO A 35 1.16 -15.61 17.39
CA PRO A 35 0.68 -14.40 16.73
C PRO A 35 -0.83 -14.41 16.57
N ILE A 36 -1.48 -13.34 17.03
CA ILE A 36 -2.94 -13.16 16.96
C ILE A 36 -3.38 -11.87 16.27
N SER A 37 -2.47 -10.93 16.05
CA SER A 37 -2.75 -9.70 15.27
C SER A 37 -1.47 -9.19 14.62
N LEU A 38 -1.60 -8.64 13.42
CA LEU A 38 -0.56 -7.89 12.71
C LEU A 38 -1.08 -6.46 12.49
N GLN A 39 -0.31 -5.48 12.93
CA GLN A 39 -0.55 -4.08 12.67
C GLN A 39 0.56 -3.54 11.77
N LEU A 40 0.17 -3.07 10.59
CA LEU A 40 1.07 -2.38 9.67
C LEU A 40 1.21 -0.89 10.04
N PRO A 41 2.24 -0.19 9.53
CA PRO A 41 2.29 1.26 9.56
C PRO A 41 1.04 1.87 8.94
N ALA A 42 0.64 3.07 9.39
CA ALA A 42 -0.54 3.76 8.86
C ALA A 42 -0.45 4.03 7.35
N HIS A 43 0.77 4.21 6.84
CA HIS A 43 1.03 4.43 5.42
C HIS A 43 2.19 3.55 4.95
N VAL A 44 2.06 3.02 3.74
CA VAL A 44 3.13 2.33 3.02
C VAL A 44 3.48 3.07 1.74
N GLU A 45 4.74 2.99 1.34
CA GLU A 45 5.22 3.58 0.09
C GLU A 45 5.25 2.50 -0.98
N LEU A 46 4.50 2.74 -2.07
CA LEU A 46 4.34 1.81 -3.18
C LEU A 46 4.65 2.53 -4.49
N ASP A 47 5.29 1.81 -5.41
CA ASP A 47 5.64 2.33 -6.73
C ASP A 47 4.48 2.11 -7.71
N VAL A 48 4.11 3.14 -8.46
CA VAL A 48 3.10 3.06 -9.52
C VAL A 48 3.72 2.42 -10.75
N VAL A 49 3.28 1.21 -11.10
CA VAL A 49 3.80 0.48 -12.27
C VAL A 49 3.00 0.80 -13.53
N GLU A 50 1.69 1.04 -13.40
CA GLU A 50 0.80 1.31 -14.53
C GLU A 50 -0.28 2.33 -14.17
N THR A 51 -0.41 3.42 -14.91
CA THR A 51 -1.57 4.32 -14.82
C THR A 51 -1.81 5.00 -16.17
N ALA A 52 -3.01 5.56 -16.36
CA ALA A 52 -3.35 6.28 -17.59
C ALA A 52 -2.47 7.54 -17.73
N PRO A 53 -2.05 7.90 -18.96
CA PRO A 53 -1.26 9.10 -19.20
C PRO A 53 -2.05 10.36 -18.87
N GLU A 54 -1.35 11.43 -18.50
CA GLU A 54 -1.97 12.74 -18.26
C GLU A 54 -2.66 13.25 -19.55
N LEU A 55 -3.96 13.56 -19.45
CA LEU A 55 -4.72 14.14 -20.56
C LEU A 55 -4.38 15.62 -20.73
N ARG A 56 -3.36 15.92 -21.56
CA ARG A 56 -3.04 17.29 -21.98
C ARG A 56 -4.20 17.87 -22.81
N GLY A 57 -5.07 18.65 -22.18
CA GLY A 57 -6.10 19.45 -22.86
C GLY A 57 -7.54 19.22 -22.42
N ALA A 58 -7.81 18.23 -21.57
CA ALA A 58 -9.09 18.19 -20.86
C ALA A 58 -9.03 19.22 -19.73
N THR A 59 -9.99 20.16 -19.66
CA THR A 59 -10.18 21.02 -18.49
C THR A 59 -10.08 20.17 -17.23
N ALA A 60 -9.05 20.39 -16.41
CA ALA A 60 -8.60 19.54 -15.31
C ALA A 60 -9.79 18.99 -14.52
N THR A 61 -10.31 17.84 -14.96
CA THR A 61 -11.43 17.21 -14.30
C THR A 61 -10.73 16.51 -13.16
N LYS A 62 -10.88 17.01 -11.93
CA LYS A 62 -10.29 16.45 -10.70
C LYS A 62 -10.89 15.08 -10.36
N ARG A 63 -11.03 14.21 -11.34
CA ARG A 63 -11.49 12.84 -11.16
C ARG A 63 -10.26 12.00 -10.87
N PRO A 64 -10.33 11.09 -9.89
CA PRO A 64 -9.27 10.13 -9.73
C PRO A 64 -9.21 9.21 -10.95
N LYS A 65 -8.01 8.68 -11.22
CA LYS A 65 -7.75 7.65 -12.21
C LYS A 65 -7.24 6.39 -11.54
N PRO A 66 -7.49 5.20 -12.10
CA PRO A 66 -6.91 3.98 -11.58
C PRO A 66 -5.39 3.94 -11.80
N ALA A 67 -4.68 3.42 -10.82
CA ALA A 67 -3.25 3.12 -10.90
C ALA A 67 -2.97 1.76 -10.27
N LYS A 68 -2.18 0.95 -10.98
CA LYS A 68 -1.64 -0.32 -10.53
C LYS A 68 -0.30 -0.10 -9.83
N LEU A 69 -0.15 -0.73 -8.68
CA LEU A 69 1.03 -0.64 -7.82
C LEU A 69 1.95 -1.84 -8.01
N SER A 70 3.19 -1.73 -7.53
CA SER A 70 4.20 -2.80 -7.60
C SER A 70 3.76 -4.12 -6.95
N THR A 71 2.84 -4.06 -5.99
CA THR A 71 2.25 -5.23 -5.32
C THR A 71 1.09 -5.86 -6.12
N GLY A 72 0.71 -5.26 -7.25
CA GLY A 72 -0.42 -5.68 -8.08
C GLY A 72 -1.76 -5.07 -7.65
N MET A 73 -1.81 -4.34 -6.54
CA MET A 73 -3.01 -3.60 -6.11
C MET A 73 -3.38 -2.50 -7.09
N GLU A 74 -4.68 -2.25 -7.26
CA GLU A 74 -5.20 -1.12 -8.03
C GLU A 74 -5.91 -0.15 -7.09
N ILE A 75 -5.51 1.12 -7.13
CA ILE A 75 -6.11 2.19 -6.31
C ILE A 75 -6.45 3.41 -7.16
N GLN A 76 -7.26 4.29 -6.59
CA GLN A 76 -7.61 5.58 -7.20
C GLN A 76 -6.57 6.63 -6.82
N VAL A 77 -5.90 7.22 -7.82
CA VAL A 77 -4.89 8.27 -7.65
C VAL A 77 -5.28 9.55 -8.38
N PRO A 78 -4.76 10.71 -7.98
CA PRO A 78 -4.95 11.95 -8.74
C PRO A 78 -4.38 11.89 -10.17
N GLU A 79 -4.99 12.64 -11.09
CA GLU A 79 -4.59 12.73 -12.52
C GLU A 79 -3.09 13.05 -12.74
N TYR A 80 -2.49 13.81 -11.82
CA TYR A 80 -1.11 14.25 -11.92
C TYR A 80 -0.07 13.16 -11.57
N ILE A 81 -0.49 12.00 -11.08
CA ILE A 81 0.40 10.87 -10.77
C ILE A 81 0.78 10.15 -12.07
N THR A 82 2.05 9.82 -12.23
CA THR A 82 2.59 9.14 -13.42
C THR A 82 3.25 7.81 -13.08
N ASN A 83 3.46 6.96 -14.09
CA ASN A 83 4.20 5.70 -13.91
C ASN A 83 5.62 5.97 -13.39
N GLY A 84 6.09 5.13 -12.49
CA GLY A 84 7.40 5.27 -11.85
C GLY A 84 7.42 6.22 -10.66
N GLU A 85 6.31 6.88 -10.33
CA GLU A 85 6.20 7.64 -9.07
C GLU A 85 5.99 6.70 -7.88
N ARG A 86 6.60 7.08 -6.76
CA ARG A 86 6.35 6.46 -5.46
C ARG A 86 5.28 7.25 -4.72
N ILE A 87 4.25 6.55 -4.26
CA ILE A 87 3.10 7.12 -3.58
C ILE A 87 2.94 6.50 -2.20
N ARG A 88 2.32 7.24 -1.29
CA ARG A 88 1.87 6.74 0.01
C ARG A 88 0.45 6.24 -0.10
N VAL A 89 0.19 5.06 0.46
CA VAL A 89 -1.12 4.42 0.51
C VAL A 89 -1.48 4.15 1.97
N SER A 90 -2.69 4.51 2.37
CA SER A 90 -3.25 4.19 3.68
C SER A 90 -3.47 2.69 3.79
N THR A 91 -2.88 2.02 4.79
CA THR A 91 -3.08 0.58 5.00
C THR A 91 -4.46 0.25 5.59
N GLU A 92 -5.11 1.23 6.21
CA GLU A 92 -6.45 1.10 6.78
C GLU A 92 -7.53 1.22 5.71
N THR A 93 -7.40 2.18 4.78
CA THR A 93 -8.44 2.46 3.77
C THR A 93 -8.09 1.97 2.37
N GLY A 94 -6.82 1.69 2.08
CA GLY A 94 -6.33 1.37 0.73
C GLY A 94 -6.30 2.57 -0.21
N GLU A 95 -6.41 3.79 0.32
CA GLU A 95 -6.51 5.00 -0.49
C GLU A 95 -5.16 5.72 -0.63
N PHE A 96 -5.04 6.52 -1.69
CA PHE A 96 -3.92 7.43 -1.89
C PHE A 96 -3.82 8.43 -0.72
N ALA A 97 -2.68 8.44 -0.05
CA ALA A 97 -2.38 9.30 1.09
C ALA A 97 -1.38 10.44 0.76
N GLY A 98 -0.73 10.40 -0.42
CA GLY A 98 0.19 11.44 -0.87
C GLY A 98 1.31 10.92 -1.77
N ARG A 99 2.22 11.80 -2.15
CA ARG A 99 3.51 11.42 -2.73
C ARG A 99 4.49 11.09 -1.59
N ALA A 100 5.41 10.15 -1.83
CA ALA A 100 6.44 9.76 -0.88
C ALA A 100 7.50 10.84 -0.71
#